data_AF-A0A931XMV4-F1
#
_entry.id   AF-A0A931XMV4-F1
#
_cell.length_a   1.000
_cell.length_b   1.000
_cell.length_c   1.000
_cell.angle_alpha   90.00
_cell.angle_beta   90.00
_cell.angle_gamma   90.00
#
_symmetry.space_group_name_H-M   'P 1'
#
loop_
_entity.id
_entity.type
_entity.pdbx_description
1 polymer ?
#
loop_
_entity_poly.entity_id
_entity_poly.type
_entity_poly.pdbx_seq_one_letter_code
_entity_poly.pdbx_strand_id
1 'polypeptide(L)'
;MLIGQPVLNDANQVVATVMRPDGQRPVLLTPTYTICPLYDRTKAAHGNAIIPIKLQLCDTSGTNLSSPAVTVHVVSIVPVSGSAPSAVVDAGNANPDDDLRYSAGLGGTGGYIFNLSTRGLGTGTYDLRFTAGRDPVVHAVQFQVK
;
A
#
# COMPACT_ATOMS: atom_id res chain seq x y z
N MET A 1 21.73 24.07 0.70
CA MET A 1 20.70 23.43 -0.15
C MET A 1 19.35 23.93 0.34
N LEU A 2 18.76 24.90 -0.34
CA LEU A 2 17.43 25.41 0.03
C LEU A 2 16.41 24.46 -0.59
N ILE A 3 15.78 23.64 0.24
CA ILE A 3 14.60 22.86 -0.16
C ILE A 3 13.48 23.86 -0.44
N GLY A 4 13.05 23.96 -1.69
CA GLY A 4 11.87 24.73 -2.06
C GLY A 4 10.65 24.17 -1.32
N GLN A 5 9.67 25.04 -1.01
CA GLN A 5 8.44 24.60 -0.36
C GLN A 5 7.83 23.42 -1.16
N PRO A 6 7.33 22.36 -0.48
CA PRO A 6 6.72 21.23 -1.17
C PRO A 6 5.54 21.73 -2.03
N VAL A 7 5.56 21.39 -3.32
CA VAL A 7 4.48 21.76 -4.23
C VAL A 7 3.52 20.58 -4.29
N LEU A 8 2.26 20.83 -3.96
CA LEU A 8 1.20 19.86 -4.16
C LEU A 8 0.94 19.78 -5.67
N ASN A 9 0.98 18.58 -6.25
CA ASN A 9 0.59 18.42 -7.66
C ASN A 9 -0.95 18.48 -7.80
N ASP A 10 -1.46 18.44 -9.04
CA ASP A 10 -2.91 18.42 -9.32
C ASP A 10 -3.65 17.21 -8.70
N ALA A 11 -2.91 16.20 -8.23
CA ALA A 11 -3.40 15.05 -7.48
C ALA A 11 -3.21 15.20 -5.95
N ASN A 12 -2.92 16.41 -5.47
CA ASN A 12 -2.67 16.76 -4.06
C ASN A 12 -1.59 15.88 -3.38
N GLN A 13 -0.63 15.38 -4.17
CA GLN A 13 0.53 14.63 -3.68
C GLN A 13 1.64 15.60 -3.32
N VAL A 14 2.36 15.32 -2.23
CA VAL A 14 3.57 16.04 -1.86
C VAL A 14 4.65 15.70 -2.89
N VAL A 15 4.84 16.59 -3.88
CA VAL A 15 5.92 16.47 -4.86
C VAL A 15 6.96 17.51 -4.51
N ALA A 16 8.07 17.06 -3.95
CA ALA A 16 9.21 17.94 -3.74
C ALA A 16 9.82 18.26 -5.11
N THR A 17 9.83 19.54 -5.45
CA THR A 17 10.48 20.06 -6.64
C THR A 17 11.84 20.63 -6.24
N VAL A 18 12.92 19.99 -6.65
CA VAL A 18 14.27 20.54 -6.46
C VAL A 18 14.64 21.31 -7.72
N MET A 19 14.73 22.64 -7.59
CA MET A 19 15.40 23.48 -8.57
C MET A 19 16.88 23.09 -8.58
N ARG A 20 17.39 22.64 -9.72
CA ARG A 20 18.80 22.33 -9.84
C ARG A 20 19.62 23.64 -9.85
N PRO A 21 20.86 23.64 -9.32
CA PRO A 21 21.71 24.84 -9.29
C PRO A 21 22.09 25.37 -10.68
N ASP A 22 21.88 24.57 -11.73
CA ASP A 22 22.28 24.80 -13.12
C ASP A 22 21.16 25.39 -14.00
N GLY A 23 20.00 25.74 -13.43
CA GLY A 23 18.89 26.35 -14.18
C GLY A 23 18.11 25.36 -15.06
N GLN A 24 18.30 24.05 -14.88
CA GLN A 24 17.50 23.04 -15.59
C GLN A 24 16.09 22.88 -15.01
N ARG A 25 15.20 22.28 -15.82
CA ARG A 25 13.81 22.01 -15.48
C ARG A 25 13.69 21.32 -14.11
N PRO A 26 12.67 21.70 -13.31
CA PRO A 26 12.42 21.08 -12.03
C PRO A 26 12.34 19.55 -12.12
N VAL A 27 13.05 18.86 -11.23
CA VAL A 27 12.94 17.40 -11.10
C VAL A 27 11.78 17.08 -10.18
N LEU A 28 10.88 16.23 -10.67
CA LEU A 28 9.80 15.66 -9.87
C LEU A 28 10.39 14.53 -9.01
N LEU A 29 10.32 14.68 -7.69
CA LEU A 29 10.65 13.59 -6.77
C LEU A 29 9.41 12.71 -6.59
N THR A 30 9.58 11.40 -6.80
CA THR A 30 8.54 10.42 -6.48
C THR A 30 8.54 10.19 -4.97
N PRO A 31 7.37 10.26 -4.29
CA PRO A 31 7.30 9.90 -2.89
C PRO A 31 7.67 8.42 -2.73
N THR A 32 8.36 8.10 -1.64
CA THR A 32 8.58 6.72 -1.21
C THR A 32 7.87 6.54 0.13
N TYR A 33 6.92 5.62 0.17
CA TYR A 33 6.13 5.36 1.36
C TYR A 33 6.77 4.27 2.24
N THR A 34 6.54 4.38 3.54
CA THR A 34 6.62 3.25 4.47
C THR A 34 5.21 2.72 4.71
N ILE A 35 5.06 1.44 5.03
CA ILE A 35 3.74 0.85 5.28
C ILE A 35 3.49 0.67 6.78
N CYS A 36 2.36 1.20 7.26
CA CYS A 36 1.89 1.04 8.63
C CYS A 36 0.64 0.13 8.66
N PRO A 37 0.78 -1.17 9.00
CA PRO A 37 -0.37 -2.06 9.17
C PRO A 37 -1.22 -1.64 10.36
N LEU A 38 -2.54 -1.68 10.19
CA LEU A 38 -3.54 -1.40 11.23
C LEU A 38 -4.25 -2.69 11.71
N TYR A 39 -3.54 -3.82 11.62
CA TYR A 39 -4.00 -5.14 12.05
C TYR A 39 -2.86 -5.94 12.66
N ASP A 40 -3.22 -6.97 13.43
CA ASP A 40 -2.26 -7.93 13.97
C ASP A 40 -1.85 -8.94 12.88
N ARG A 41 -0.61 -8.81 12.39
CA ARG A 41 -0.04 -9.66 11.35
C ARG A 41 0.23 -11.09 11.81
N THR A 42 0.20 -11.35 13.11
CA THR A 42 0.44 -12.68 13.71
C THR A 42 -0.85 -13.45 13.95
N LYS A 43 -2.00 -12.80 13.78
CA LYS A 43 -3.30 -13.45 13.90
C LYS A 43 -3.64 -14.18 12.60
N ALA A 44 -3.37 -15.47 12.58
CA ALA A 44 -3.68 -16.33 11.45
C ALA A 44 -5.20 -16.41 11.17
N ALA A 45 -5.56 -16.14 9.92
CA ALA A 45 -6.89 -16.31 9.36
C ALA A 45 -7.14 -17.78 9.02
N HIS A 46 -8.39 -18.21 9.04
CA HIS A 46 -8.74 -19.52 8.51
C HIS A 46 -8.62 -19.54 6.98
N GLY A 47 -8.29 -20.70 6.41
CA GLY A 47 -8.45 -20.93 4.98
C GLY A 47 -9.90 -20.69 4.52
N ASN A 48 -10.07 -20.22 3.28
CA ASN A 48 -11.38 -19.92 2.69
C ASN A 48 -12.22 -18.87 3.46
N ALA A 49 -11.54 -17.93 4.13
CA ALA A 49 -12.14 -16.78 4.79
C ALA A 49 -11.99 -15.51 3.94
N ILE A 50 -12.72 -14.46 4.33
CA ILE A 50 -12.49 -13.10 3.85
C ILE A 50 -11.92 -12.30 5.03
N ILE A 51 -10.72 -11.73 4.86
CA ILE A 51 -10.06 -10.94 5.89
C ILE A 51 -9.82 -9.49 5.44
N PRO A 52 -10.15 -8.50 6.28
CA PRO A 52 -9.84 -7.12 5.98
C PRO A 52 -8.36 -6.82 6.27
N ILE A 53 -7.58 -6.59 5.24
CA ILE A 53 -6.23 -6.03 5.34
C ILE A 53 -6.37 -4.50 5.41
N LYS A 54 -5.96 -3.93 6.54
CA LYS A 54 -6.09 -2.49 6.84
C LYS A 54 -4.71 -1.87 6.99
N LEU A 55 -4.41 -0.81 6.24
CA LEU A 55 -3.09 -0.19 6.30
C LEU A 55 -3.14 1.32 6.06
N GLN A 56 -2.05 1.99 6.43
CA GLN A 56 -1.73 3.36 6.08
C GLN A 56 -0.43 3.41 5.28
N LEU A 57 -0.37 4.36 4.35
CA LEU A 57 0.90 4.85 3.83
C LEU A 57 1.46 5.86 4.83
N CYS A 58 2.75 5.74 5.15
CA CYS A 58 3.42 6.55 6.15
C CYS A 58 4.74 7.13 5.62
N ASP A 59 5.28 8.14 6.29
CA ASP A 59 6.68 8.51 6.17
C ASP A 59 7.58 7.60 7.04
N THR A 60 8.89 7.85 7.02
CA THR A 60 9.88 7.11 7.83
C THR A 60 9.73 7.31 9.34
N SER A 61 8.99 8.34 9.76
CA SER A 61 8.69 8.64 11.16
C SER A 61 7.34 8.05 11.62
N GLY A 62 6.62 7.37 10.73
CA GLY A 62 5.30 6.80 11.01
C GLY A 62 4.14 7.78 10.88
N THR A 63 4.37 8.98 10.35
CA THR A 63 3.31 9.95 10.07
C THR A 63 2.46 9.45 8.91
N ASN A 64 1.13 9.44 9.07
CA ASN A 64 0.22 9.01 8.04
C ASN A 64 0.20 9.99 6.84
N LEU A 65 0.44 9.44 5.64
CA LEU A 65 0.39 10.11 4.34
C LEU A 65 -0.73 9.56 3.44
N SER A 66 -1.65 8.76 4.00
CA SER A 66 -2.76 8.17 3.26
C SER A 66 -3.73 9.25 2.75
N SER A 67 -4.19 9.09 1.51
CA SER A 67 -5.04 10.08 0.85
C SER A 67 -5.94 9.37 -0.18
N PRO A 68 -7.19 9.81 -0.37
CA PRO A 68 -8.05 9.25 -1.42
C PRO A 68 -7.48 9.47 -2.84
N ALA A 69 -6.50 10.35 -3.01
CA ALA A 69 -5.85 10.63 -4.29
C ALA A 69 -4.68 9.67 -4.62
N VAL A 70 -4.30 8.77 -3.70
CA VAL A 70 -3.31 7.72 -3.98
C VAL A 70 -4.03 6.42 -4.26
N THR A 71 -3.98 5.94 -5.50
CA THR A 71 -4.41 4.57 -5.82
C THR A 71 -3.42 3.58 -5.25
N VAL A 72 -3.89 2.66 -4.41
CA VAL A 72 -3.10 1.55 -3.90
C VAL A 72 -3.64 0.28 -4.54
N HIS A 73 -2.82 -0.36 -5.37
CA HIS A 73 -3.25 -1.43 -6.27
C HIS A 73 -2.50 -2.73 -5.94
N VAL A 74 -3.22 -3.81 -5.65
CA VAL A 74 -2.62 -5.11 -5.35
C VAL A 74 -2.08 -5.75 -6.62
N VAL A 75 -0.86 -6.27 -6.55
CA VAL A 75 -0.18 -6.90 -7.70
C VAL A 75 -0.03 -8.41 -7.57
N SER A 76 0.17 -8.94 -6.36
CA SER A 76 0.37 -10.40 -6.17
C SER A 76 0.26 -10.82 -4.70
N ILE A 77 0.06 -12.14 -4.49
CA ILE A 77 0.23 -12.81 -3.21
C ILE A 77 1.37 -13.80 -3.33
N VAL A 78 2.35 -13.72 -2.42
CA VAL A 78 3.54 -14.59 -2.47
C VAL A 78 3.76 -15.27 -1.12
N PRO A 79 3.89 -16.61 -1.06
CA PRO A 79 4.25 -17.28 0.20
C PRO A 79 5.69 -16.91 0.61
N VAL A 80 5.87 -16.54 1.88
CA VAL A 80 7.18 -16.12 2.43
C VAL A 80 8.19 -17.28 2.43
N SER A 81 7.74 -18.53 2.56
CA SER A 81 8.58 -19.73 2.64
C SER A 81 9.10 -20.27 1.30
N GLY A 82 8.88 -19.56 0.18
CA GLY A 82 9.68 -19.76 -1.05
C GLY A 82 9.12 -20.71 -2.11
N SER A 83 7.90 -20.48 -2.61
CA SER A 83 7.44 -21.07 -3.88
C SER A 83 6.54 -20.11 -4.66
N ALA A 84 6.31 -20.44 -5.95
CA ALA A 84 5.79 -19.57 -7.01
C ALA A 84 4.66 -18.60 -6.58
N PRO A 85 4.66 -17.35 -7.10
CA PRO A 85 3.59 -16.40 -6.84
C PRO A 85 2.25 -17.04 -7.19
N SER A 86 1.29 -16.93 -6.27
CA SER A 86 -0.08 -17.33 -6.53
C SER A 86 -0.83 -16.15 -7.12
N ALA A 87 -1.78 -16.42 -8.00
CA ALA A 87 -2.70 -15.39 -8.47
C ALA A 87 -3.40 -14.74 -7.27
N VAL A 88 -3.59 -13.43 -7.33
CA VAL A 88 -4.41 -12.73 -6.34
C VAL A 88 -5.82 -13.30 -6.44
N VAL A 89 -6.39 -13.67 -5.30
CA VAL A 89 -7.81 -14.02 -5.19
C VAL A 89 -8.43 -12.96 -4.30
N ASP A 90 -9.08 -11.99 -4.91
CA ASP A 90 -9.89 -11.01 -4.19
C ASP A 90 -11.16 -11.67 -3.62
N ALA A 91 -11.89 -10.95 -2.78
CA ALA A 91 -13.22 -11.36 -2.36
C ALA A 91 -14.28 -11.05 -3.44
N GLY A 92 -14.08 -11.51 -4.68
CA GLY A 92 -14.91 -11.15 -5.83
C GLY A 92 -14.93 -9.63 -6.04
N ASN A 93 -16.07 -9.05 -6.41
CA ASN A 93 -16.22 -7.60 -6.67
C ASN A 93 -16.03 -6.66 -5.46
N ALA A 94 -15.53 -7.14 -4.31
CA ALA A 94 -15.31 -6.32 -3.11
C ALA A 94 -14.17 -5.30 -3.30
N ASN A 95 -13.27 -5.58 -4.25
CA ASN A 95 -12.12 -4.76 -4.59
C ASN A 95 -12.06 -4.61 -6.11
N PRO A 96 -12.87 -3.70 -6.70
CA PRO A 96 -12.81 -3.42 -8.13
C PRO A 96 -11.38 -3.09 -8.55
N ASP A 97 -10.92 -3.67 -9.66
CA ASP A 97 -9.58 -3.49 -10.21
C ASP A 97 -8.44 -3.83 -9.22
N ASP A 98 -8.67 -4.72 -8.25
CA ASP A 98 -7.69 -5.07 -7.20
C ASP A 98 -7.20 -3.87 -6.36
N ASP A 99 -7.98 -2.79 -6.34
CA ASP A 99 -7.64 -1.58 -5.60
C ASP A 99 -8.08 -1.64 -4.13
N LEU A 100 -7.24 -1.10 -3.25
CA LEU A 100 -7.61 -0.90 -1.87
C LEU A 100 -8.50 0.34 -1.75
N ARG A 101 -9.62 0.18 -1.07
CA ARG A 101 -10.57 1.28 -0.87
C ARG A 101 -10.08 2.21 0.25
N TYR A 102 -9.95 3.49 -0.06
CA TYR A 102 -9.70 4.52 0.95
C TYR A 102 -10.89 4.70 1.90
N SER A 103 -10.60 4.94 3.17
CA SER A 103 -11.57 5.24 4.22
C SER A 103 -11.01 6.28 5.18
N ALA A 104 -11.61 7.48 5.21
CA ALA A 104 -11.13 8.61 6.00
C ALA A 104 -11.14 8.38 7.52
N GLY A 105 -12.02 7.51 8.03
CA GLY A 105 -12.11 7.20 9.46
C GLY A 105 -11.16 6.10 9.93
N LEU A 106 -10.45 5.43 9.01
CA LEU A 106 -9.58 4.31 9.37
C LEU A 106 -8.35 4.79 10.17
N GLY A 107 -8.09 4.20 11.32
CA GLY A 107 -6.95 4.59 12.17
C GLY A 107 -7.01 6.03 12.70
N GLY A 108 -8.20 6.67 12.65
CA GLY A 108 -8.42 8.05 13.10
C GLY A 108 -7.92 9.15 12.15
N THR A 109 -7.09 8.80 11.15
CA THR A 109 -6.47 9.76 10.23
C THR A 109 -6.60 9.37 8.75
N GLY A 110 -7.35 8.30 8.46
CA GLY A 110 -7.58 7.78 7.12
C GLY A 110 -6.62 6.64 6.76
N GLY A 111 -7.03 5.78 5.84
CA GLY A 111 -6.21 4.65 5.37
C GLY A 111 -6.96 3.78 4.38
N TYR A 112 -6.42 2.61 4.07
CA TYR A 112 -6.90 1.73 3.01
C TYR A 112 -7.37 0.38 3.54
N ILE A 113 -8.36 -0.20 2.87
CA ILE A 113 -8.96 -1.48 3.22
C ILE A 113 -9.00 -2.38 1.96
N PHE A 114 -8.41 -3.57 2.06
CA PHE A 114 -8.55 -4.65 1.08
C PHE A 114 -9.31 -5.82 1.73
N ASN A 115 -10.35 -6.34 1.10
CA ASN A 115 -11.03 -7.53 1.59
C ASN A 115 -10.44 -8.74 0.86
N LEU A 116 -9.44 -9.35 1.48
CA LEU A 116 -8.68 -10.44 0.91
C LEU A 116 -9.43 -11.77 1.07
N SER A 117 -9.56 -12.55 0.00
CA SER A 117 -10.00 -13.95 0.08
C SER A 117 -8.80 -14.87 0.33
N THR A 118 -8.88 -15.71 1.35
CA THR A 118 -7.87 -16.76 1.62
C THR A 118 -8.24 -18.10 0.97
N ARG A 119 -9.20 -18.10 0.04
CA ARG A 119 -9.60 -19.30 -0.69
C ARG A 119 -8.45 -19.82 -1.55
N GLY A 120 -8.15 -21.11 -1.43
CA GLY A 120 -7.06 -21.75 -2.18
C GLY A 120 -5.66 -21.50 -1.60
N LEU A 121 -5.55 -20.68 -0.54
CA LEU A 121 -4.29 -20.55 0.21
C LEU A 121 -4.19 -21.67 1.25
N GLY A 122 -3.04 -22.34 1.26
CA GLY A 122 -2.69 -23.29 2.31
C GLY A 122 -2.25 -22.59 3.60
N THR A 123 -1.99 -23.37 4.64
CA THR A 123 -1.42 -22.85 5.89
C THR A 123 -0.04 -22.25 5.64
N GLY A 124 0.19 -21.01 6.08
CA GLY A 124 1.47 -20.32 5.87
C GLY A 124 1.41 -18.81 6.07
N THR A 125 2.56 -18.17 5.92
CA THR A 125 2.70 -16.71 5.90
C THR A 125 2.84 -16.23 4.46
N TYR A 126 2.11 -15.19 4.11
CA TYR A 126 2.03 -14.64 2.77
C TYR A 126 2.30 -13.12 2.78
N ASP A 127 2.98 -12.65 1.74
CA ASP A 127 3.09 -11.22 1.41
C ASP A 127 1.98 -10.85 0.43
N LEU A 128 1.15 -9.88 0.80
CA LEU A 128 0.29 -9.15 -0.12
C LEU A 128 1.09 -7.99 -0.69
N ARG A 129 1.42 -8.04 -1.98
CA ARG A 129 2.23 -7.04 -2.67
C ARG A 129 1.36 -6.02 -3.40
N PHE A 130 1.74 -4.75 -3.39
CA PHE A 130 0.98 -3.68 -4.00
C PHE A 130 1.85 -2.49 -4.41
N THR A 131 1.35 -1.65 -5.33
CA THR A 131 1.92 -0.34 -5.68
C THR A 131 1.13 0.79 -5.04
N ALA A 132 1.73 1.97 -4.87
CA ALA A 132 1.08 3.15 -4.30
C ALA A 132 1.34 4.40 -5.16
N GLY A 133 0.34 4.81 -5.94
CA GLY A 133 0.43 6.00 -6.79
C GLY A 133 1.63 5.97 -7.74
N ARG A 134 2.56 6.91 -7.53
CA ARG A 134 3.79 7.05 -8.34
C ARG A 134 5.05 6.57 -7.62
N ASP A 135 4.90 5.90 -6.48
CA ASP A 135 6.03 5.28 -5.79
C ASP A 135 6.61 4.16 -6.69
N PRO A 136 7.91 4.20 -7.04
CA PRO A 136 8.52 3.17 -7.87
C PRO A 136 8.71 1.83 -7.14
N VAL A 137 8.51 1.78 -5.83
CA VAL A 137 8.71 0.58 -5.00
C VAL A 137 7.42 -0.23 -4.91
N VAL A 138 7.51 -1.54 -5.16
CA VAL A 138 6.46 -2.49 -4.81
C VAL A 138 6.56 -2.77 -3.32
N HIS A 139 5.49 -2.46 -2.60
CA HIS A 139 5.36 -2.64 -1.16
C HIS A 139 4.74 -3.99 -0.82
N ALA A 140 4.89 -4.42 0.43
CA ALA A 140 4.29 -5.66 0.92
C ALA A 140 3.80 -5.54 2.36
N VAL A 141 2.70 -6.24 2.66
CA VAL A 141 2.26 -6.52 4.04
C VAL A 141 2.01 -8.00 4.24
N GLN A 142 2.33 -8.50 5.43
CA GLN A 142 2.21 -9.92 5.76
C GLN A 142 0.85 -10.25 6.36
N PHE A 143 0.33 -11.43 6.01
CA PHE A 143 -0.78 -12.08 6.70
C PHE A 143 -0.51 -13.58 6.82
N GLN A 144 -1.22 -14.24 7.73
CA GLN A 144 -1.08 -15.67 7.98
C GLN A 144 -2.40 -16.40 7.72
N VAL A 145 -2.31 -17.61 7.18
CA VAL A 145 -3.43 -18.53 6.96
C VAL A 145 -3.18 -19.81 7.75
N LYS A 146 -4.22 -20.40 8.33
CA LYS A 146 -4.21 -21.69 9.01
C LYS A 146 -5.39 -22.56 8.62
#